data_AF-M0NHX2-F1
#
_entry.id   AF-M0NHX2-F1
#
_cell.length_a   1.000
_cell.length_b   1.000
_cell.length_c   1.000
_cell.angle_alpha   90.00
_cell.angle_beta   90.00
_cell.angle_gamma   90.00
#
_symmetry.space_group_name_H-M   'P 1'
#
loop_
_entity.id
_entity.type
_entity.pdbx_description
1 polymer ?
#
loop_
_entity_poly.entity_id
_entity_poly.type
_entity_poly.pdbx_seq_one_letter_code
_entity_poly.pdbx_strand_id
1 'polypeptide(L)' 'MEMVDDVTEQAEEHGMSRAEYIRFLIRQADDSPFAVPEQSLTTTDGESKKGPA' A
#
# COMPACT_ATOMS: atom_id res chain seq x y z
N MET A 1 4.53 -16.90 -10.89
CA MET A 1 5.91 -16.60 -10.39
C MET A 1 5.61 -15.95 -9.07
N GLU A 2 5.74 -16.67 -7.95
CA GLU A 2 4.98 -16.43 -6.70
C GLU A 2 4.88 -14.93 -6.31
N MET A 3 6.00 -14.23 -6.22
CA MET A 3 6.04 -12.79 -5.90
C MET A 3 5.27 -11.87 -6.87
N VAL A 4 5.18 -12.21 -8.16
CA VAL A 4 4.44 -11.41 -9.14
C VAL A 4 2.95 -11.55 -8.91
N ASP A 5 2.51 -12.75 -8.52
CA ASP A 5 1.12 -13.07 -8.25
C ASP A 5 0.70 -12.33 -6.97
N ASP A 6 1.50 -12.40 -5.90
CA ASP A 6 1.30 -11.67 -4.63
C ASP A 6 1.18 -10.14 -4.83
N VAL A 7 2.10 -9.56 -5.60
CA VAL A 7 2.09 -8.11 -5.89
C VAL A 7 0.87 -7.71 -6.72
N THR A 8 0.38 -8.62 -7.57
CA THR A 8 -0.82 -8.36 -8.38
C THR A 8 -2.06 -8.40 -7.49
N GLU A 9 -2.20 -9.41 -6.63
CA GLU A 9 -3.32 -9.53 -5.69
C GLU A 9 -3.40 -8.32 -4.75
N GLN A 10 -2.28 -7.92 -4.15
CA GLN A 10 -2.24 -6.74 -3.27
C GLN A 10 -2.57 -5.43 -4.03
N ALA A 11 -2.12 -5.29 -5.27
CA ALA A 11 -2.48 -4.12 -6.09
C ALA A 11 -4.00 -4.07 -6.32
N GLU A 12 -4.63 -5.20 -6.62
CA GLU A 12 -6.08 -5.31 -6.80
C GLU A 12 -6.85 -4.99 -5.51
N GLU A 13 -6.41 -5.50 -4.36
CA GLU A 13 -7.00 -5.19 -3.04
C GLU A 13 -7.02 -3.69 -2.73
N HIS A 14 -6.02 -2.96 -3.19
CA HIS A 14 -5.90 -1.51 -3.03
C HIS A 14 -6.45 -0.69 -4.20
N GLY A 15 -7.06 -1.33 -5.21
CA GLY A 15 -7.63 -0.66 -6.37
C GLY A 15 -6.59 0.04 -7.26
N MET A 16 -5.35 -0.43 -7.23
CA MET A 16 -4.22 0.10 -8.00
C MET A 16 -3.86 -0.81 -9.15
N SER A 17 -3.29 -0.24 -10.22
CA SER A 17 -2.54 -1.08 -11.15
C SER A 17 -1.28 -1.63 -10.49
N ARG A 18 -0.82 -2.81 -10.93
CA ARG A 18 0.44 -3.40 -10.45
C ARG A 18 1.62 -2.41 -10.47
N ALA A 19 1.73 -1.61 -11.53
CA ALA A 19 2.80 -0.63 -11.66
C ALA A 19 2.67 0.55 -10.67
N GLU A 20 1.45 0.97 -10.36
CA GLU A 20 1.20 1.97 -9.32
C GLU A 20 1.55 1.44 -7.94
N TYR A 21 1.14 0.21 -7.63
CA TYR A 21 1.44 -0.43 -6.36
C TYR A 21 2.96 -0.62 -6.16
N ILE A 22 3.70 -1.06 -7.19
CA ILE A 22 5.17 -1.15 -7.11
C ILE A 22 5.81 0.22 -6.86
N ARG A 23 5.38 1.26 -7.59
CA ARG A 23 5.91 2.63 -7.36
C ARG A 23 5.57 3.12 -5.96
N PHE A 24 4.41 2.78 -5.44
CA PHE A 24 3.99 3.10 -4.09
C PHE A 24 4.91 2.45 -3.05
N LEU A 25 5.14 1.14 -3.16
CA LEU A 25 6.05 0.39 -2.28
C LEU A 25 7.48 0.95 -2.32
N ILE A 26 7.99 1.26 -3.52
CA ILE A 26 9.31 1.89 -3.68
C ILE A 26 9.38 3.22 -2.94
N ARG A 27 8.33 4.05 -3.03
CA ARG A 27 8.31 5.36 -2.35
C ARG A 27 8.18 5.27 -0.83
N GLN A 28 7.65 4.16 -0.30
CA GLN A 28 7.55 3.91 1.14
C GLN A 28 8.82 3.31 1.75
N ALA A 29 9.75 2.79 0.94
CA ALA A 29 11.00 2.24 1.44
C ALA A 29 11.85 3.32 2.15
N ASP A 30 12.47 2.97 3.27
CA ASP A 30 13.25 3.91 4.10
C ASP A 30 14.42 4.57 3.36
N ASP A 31 14.99 3.86 2.37
CA ASP A 31 16.10 4.31 1.53
C ASP A 31 15.64 4.84 0.16
N SER A 32 14.33 5.04 -0.01
CA SER A 32 13.76 5.62 -1.22
C SER A 32 14.30 7.03 -1.45
N PRO A 33 14.85 7.33 -2.63
CA PRO A 33 15.21 8.70 -3.00
C PRO A 33 13.99 9.54 -3.41
N PHE A 34 12.80 8.95 -3.44
CA PHE A 34 11.55 9.59 -3.86
C PHE A 34 10.71 10.00 -2.65
N ALA A 35 9.90 11.04 -2.83
CA ALA A 35 8.97 11.50 -1.80
C ALA A 35 7.99 10.39 -1.39
N VAL A 36 7.82 10.24 -0.08
CA VAL A 36 6.89 9.29 0.53
C VAL A 36 5.45 9.67 0.14
N PRO A 37 4.58 8.70 -0.21
CA PRO A 37 3.19 8.98 -0.56
C PRO A 37 2.42 9.53 0.65
N GLU A 38 1.49 10.47 0.43
CA GLU A 38 0.68 11.04 1.52
C GLU A 38 -0.31 10.04 2.14
N GLN A 39 -0.72 9.03 1.36
CA GLN A 39 -1.62 7.98 1.79
C GLN A 39 -0.81 6.75 2.18
N SER A 40 -1.10 6.16 3.36
CA SER A 40 -0.57 4.84 3.70
C SER A 40 -1.55 3.76 3.30
N LEU A 41 -1.06 2.68 2.68
CA LEU A 41 -1.86 1.49 2.41
C LEU A 41 -1.96 0.56 3.62
N THR A 42 -1.07 0.72 4.60
CA THR A 42 -1.17 0.01 5.88
C THR A 42 -2.27 0.65 6.73
N THR A 43 -3.32 -0.11 6.97
CA THR A 43 -4.30 0.24 8.01
C THR A 43 -3.60 0.06 9.35
N THR A 44 -3.18 1.15 9.99
CA THR A 44 -3.02 1.15 11.45
C THR A 44 -4.41 1.16 12.12
N ASP A 45 -5.34 0.30 11.69
CA ASP A 45 -6.58 0.02 12.43
C ASP A 45 -6.34 -1.14 13.39
N GLY A 46 -5.34 -0.94 14.25
CA GLY A 46 -5.35 -1.46 15.62
C GLY A 46 -6.07 -0.52 16.59
N GLU A 47 -6.67 0.59 16.11
CA GLU A 47 -7.48 1.45 16.96
C GLU A 47 -8.88 1.65 16.36
N SER A 48 -9.77 0.73 16.74
CA SER A 48 -11.19 0.95 16.97
C SER A 48 -11.94 1.82 15.97
N LYS A 49 -12.73 1.15 15.13
CA LYS A 49 -14.06 1.67 14.77
C LYS A 49 -14.80 2.08 16.04
N LYS A 50 -14.84 3.37 16.37
CA LYS A 50 -15.94 3.94 17.15
C LYS A 50 -16.78 4.79 16.21
N GLY A 51 -17.79 4.14 15.64
CA GLY A 51 -18.93 4.82 15.04
C GLY A 51 -19.71 5.65 16.08
N PRO A 52 -20.72 6.40 15.63
CA PRO A 52 -21.15 7.66 16.22
C PRO A 52 -22.12 7.50 17.39
N ALA A 53 -22.06 8.43 18.34
CA ALA A 53 -23.18 8.90 19.17
C ALA A 53 -22.79 10.25 19.79
#